data_AF-A0A538RP80-F1
#
_entry.id   AF-A0A538RP80-F1
#
_cell.length_a   1.000
_cell.length_b   1.000
_cell.length_c   1.000
_cell.angle_alpha   90.00
_cell.angle_beta   90.00
_cell.angle_gamma   90.00
#
_symmetry.space_group_name_H-M   'P 1'
#
loop_
_entity.id
_entity.type
_entity.pdbx_description
1 polymer ?
#
loop_
_entity_poly.entity_id
_entity_poly.type
_entity_poly.pdbx_seq_one_letter_code
_entity_poly.pdbx_strand_id
1 'polypeptide(L)' 'MKTAHICFLWHMHQPYYTDPVAGSASLPWVRLHATKAYYDMAYGLEKFPAIKATFNFTPSLLR' A
#
# COMPACT_ATOMS: atom_id res chain seq x y z
N MET A 1 -13.68 -21.51 24.84
CA MET A 1 -13.19 -21.27 23.46
C MET A 1 -11.76 -20.73 23.54
N LYS A 2 -10.85 -21.12 22.65
CA LYS A 2 -9.48 -20.58 22.63
C LYS A 2 -9.45 -19.28 21.81
N THR A 3 -8.75 -18.29 22.32
CA THR A 3 -8.54 -17.01 21.63
C THR A 3 -7.37 -17.14 20.65
N ALA A 4 -7.54 -16.66 19.42
CA ALA A 4 -6.46 -16.50 18.45
C ALA A 4 -6.14 -15.01 18.31
N HIS A 5 -4.85 -14.68 18.30
CA HIS A 5 -4.38 -13.33 17.99
C HIS A 5 -4.08 -13.24 16.50
N ILE A 6 -4.65 -12.25 15.82
CA ILE A 6 -4.51 -12.05 14.37
C ILE A 6 -3.77 -10.72 14.15
N CYS A 7 -2.83 -10.72 13.21
CA CYS A 7 -2.14 -9.53 12.74
C CYS A 7 -2.27 -9.45 11.21
N PHE A 8 -2.88 -8.37 10.72
CA PHE A 8 -2.86 -8.03 9.30
C PHE A 8 -1.64 -7.17 9.00
N LEU A 9 -0.77 -7.64 8.11
CA LEU A 9 0.40 -6.90 7.65
C LEU A 9 0.30 -6.68 6.14
N TRP A 10 0.30 -5.41 5.75
CA TRP A 10 0.30 -4.98 4.35
C TRP A 10 1.67 -4.47 3.97
N HIS A 11 2.39 -5.24 3.17
CA HIS A 11 3.68 -4.83 2.61
C HIS A 11 3.45 -4.16 1.26
N MET A 12 3.67 -2.85 1.22
CA MET A 12 3.39 -1.98 0.10
C MET A 12 4.69 -1.71 -0.66
N HIS A 13 4.86 -2.40 -1.79
CA HIS A 13 6.04 -2.30 -2.63
C HIS A 13 5.68 -1.92 -4.06
N GLN A 14 6.50 -1.03 -4.64
CA GLN A 14 6.60 -0.78 -6.07
C GLN A 14 8.08 -0.61 -6.44
N PRO A 15 8.52 -1.10 -7.61
CA PRO A 15 9.77 -0.69 -8.22
C PRO A 15 9.87 0.83 -8.36
N TYR A 16 11.11 1.34 -8.41
CA TYR A 16 11.34 2.74 -8.74
C TYR A 16 11.17 2.95 -10.25
N TYR A 17 10.07 3.60 -10.64
CA TYR A 17 9.71 3.79 -12.05
C TYR A 17 10.14 5.13 -12.64
N THR A 18 10.61 6.05 -11.80
CA THR A 18 10.98 7.41 -12.23
C THR A 18 12.38 7.38 -12.83
N ASP A 19 12.52 7.90 -14.04
CA ASP A 19 13.83 8.15 -14.63
C ASP A 19 14.57 9.22 -13.80
N PRO A 20 15.77 8.95 -13.26
CA PRO A 20 16.49 9.90 -12.42
C PRO A 20 17.04 11.12 -13.17
N VAL A 21 17.17 11.06 -14.50
CA VAL A 21 17.63 12.15 -15.36
C VAL A 21 16.44 12.96 -15.86
N ALA A 22 15.43 12.29 -16.42
CA ALA A 22 14.26 12.96 -17.00
C ALA A 22 13.20 13.36 -15.96
N GLY A 23 13.25 12.80 -14.74
CA GLY A 23 12.28 13.04 -13.67
C GLY A 23 10.87 12.53 -13.97
N SER A 24 10.71 11.73 -15.04
CA SER A 24 9.41 11.25 -15.51
C SER A 24 9.29 9.74 -15.34
N ALA A 25 8.08 9.28 -14.99
CA ALA A 25 7.75 7.86 -14.98
C ALA A 25 7.06 7.50 -16.29
N SER A 26 7.59 6.50 -17.00
CA SER A 26 7.03 6.07 -18.30
C SER A 26 5.61 5.49 -18.16
N LEU A 27 5.28 4.95 -16.99
CA LEU A 27 4.00 4.29 -16.72
C LEU A 27 3.44 4.72 -15.36
N PRO A 28 2.12 4.90 -15.23
CA PRO A 28 1.49 5.44 -14.03
C PRO A 28 1.23 4.36 -12.97
N TRP A 29 2.12 3.38 -12.80
CA TRP A 29 1.85 2.18 -12.00
C TRP A 29 1.46 2.52 -10.55
N VAL A 30 2.23 3.38 -9.88
CA VAL A 30 1.93 3.82 -8.51
C VAL A 30 0.53 4.46 -8.45
N ARG A 31 0.15 5.25 -9.45
CA ARG A 31 -1.19 5.87 -9.53
C ARG A 31 -2.29 4.82 -9.74
N LEU A 32 -2.08 3.85 -10.65
CA LEU A 32 -3.05 2.79 -10.91
C LEU A 32 -3.28 1.92 -9.66
N HIS A 33 -2.21 1.57 -8.95
CA HIS A 33 -2.29 0.87 -7.67
C HIS A 33 -2.82 1.75 -6.52
N ALA A 34 -2.66 3.07 -6.59
CA ALA A 34 -3.33 3.95 -5.63
C ALA A 34 -4.85 3.91 -5.81
N THR A 35 -5.32 3.97 -7.07
CA THR A 35 -6.75 3.93 -7.40
C THR A 35 -7.40 2.55 -7.25
N LYS A 36 -6.58 1.48 -7.19
CA LYS A 36 -7.04 0.09 -7.08
C LYS A 36 -6.11 -0.68 -6.14
N ALA A 37 -6.67 -1.43 -5.20
CA ALA A 37 -5.98 -2.11 -4.10
C ALA A 37 -5.60 -1.17 -2.94
N TYR A 38 -4.77 -0.13 -3.13
CA TYR A 38 -4.36 0.71 -2.00
C TYR A 38 -5.54 1.44 -1.36
N TYR A 39 -6.39 2.03 -2.20
CA TYR A 39 -7.64 2.61 -1.76
C TYR A 39 -8.57 1.58 -1.11
N ASP A 40 -8.74 0.41 -1.73
CA ASP A 40 -9.67 -0.62 -1.26
C ASP A 40 -9.31 -1.10 0.16
N MET A 41 -8.02 -1.23 0.47
CA MET A 41 -7.53 -1.57 1.80
C MET A 41 -7.88 -0.49 2.84
N ALA A 42 -7.61 0.78 2.53
CA ALA A 42 -7.90 1.89 3.43
C ALA A 42 -9.41 2.05 3.66
N TYR A 43 -10.19 1.97 2.59
CA TYR A 43 -11.65 2.05 2.62
C TYR A 43 -12.27 0.89 3.41
N GLY A 44 -11.70 -0.32 3.31
CA GLY A 44 -12.09 -1.45 4.13
C GLY A 44 -11.91 -1.17 5.62
N LEU A 45 -10.75 -0.62 6.02
CA LEU A 45 -10.48 -0.30 7.43
C LEU A 45 -11.34 0.85 7.97
N GLU A 46 -11.71 1.82 7.12
CA GLU A 46 -12.66 2.88 7.49
C GLU A 46 -14.03 2.28 7.87
N LYS A 47 -14.49 1.26 7.15
CA LYS A 47 -15.75 0.54 7.46
C LYS A 47 -15.68 -0.34 8.70
N PHE A 48 -14.49 -0.80 9.08
CA PHE A 48 -14.29 -1.74 10.18
C PHE A 48 -13.25 -1.23 11.18
N PRO A 49 -13.54 -0.15 11.93
CA PRO A 49 -12.56 0.55 12.78
C PRO A 49 -12.02 -0.29 13.95
N ALA A 50 -12.67 -1.41 14.28
CA ALA A 50 -12.19 -2.35 15.30
C ALA A 50 -11.01 -3.23 14.81
N ILE A 51 -10.84 -3.38 13.50
CA ILE A 51 -9.75 -4.15 12.90
C ILE A 51 -8.45 -3.36 13.00
N LYS A 52 -7.40 -4.02 13.51
CA LYS A 52 -6.04 -3.46 13.56
C LYS A 52 -5.22 -4.04 12.40
N ALA A 53 -4.52 -3.16 11.69
CA ALA A 53 -3.62 -3.53 10.61
C ALA A 53 -2.32 -2.73 10.69
N THR A 54 -1.24 -3.31 10.18
CA THR A 54 0.07 -2.68 10.05
C THR A 54 0.38 -2.48 8.58
N PHE A 55 0.80 -1.27 8.22
CA PHE A 55 1.24 -0.93 6.87
C PHE A 55 2.74 -0.69 6.88
N ASN A 56 3.42 -1.36 5.96
CA ASN A 56 4.83 -1.15 5.70
C ASN A 56 4.99 -0.66 4.25
N PHE A 57 5.71 0.45 4.06
CA PHE A 57 5.98 1.02 2.74
C PHE A 57 7.46 0.93 2.44
N THR A 58 7.82 0.43 1.25
CA THR A 58 9.23 0.47 0.81
C THR A 58 9.64 1.90 0.46
N PRO A 59 10.92 2.28 0.67
CA PRO A 59 11.40 3.61 0.30
C PRO A 59 11.10 3.95 -1.16
N SER A 60 11.33 3.01 -2.09
CA SER A 60 11.09 3.15 -3.53
C SER A 60 9.65 3.51 -3.92
N LEU A 61 8.67 3.19 -3.07
CA LEU A 61 7.27 3.54 -3.31
C LEU A 61 6.97 4.98 -2.86
N LEU A 62 7.68 5.47 -1.85
CA LEU A 62 7.47 6.80 -1.31
C LEU A 62 8.36 7.86 -1.98
N ARG A 63 9.60 7.50 -2.33
CA ARG A 63 10.62 8.40 -2.91
C ARG A 63 11.69 7.68 -3.71
#